data_AF-A0A6M0J9C6-F1
#
_entry.id   AF-A0A6M0J9C6-F1
#
_cell.length_a   1.000
_cell.length_b   1.000
_cell.length_c   1.000
_cell.angle_alpha   90.00
_cell.angle_beta   90.00
_cell.angle_gamma   90.00
#
_symmetry.space_group_name_H-M   'P 1'
#
loop_
_entity.id
_entity.type
_entity.pdbx_description
1 polymer ?
#
loop_
_entity_poly.entity_id
_entity_poly.type
_entity_poly.pdbx_seq_one_letter_code
_entity_poly.pdbx_strand_id
1 'polypeptide(L)'
;MVRINRARVKRKGSNITIRKSRLPRQLNWNARYGNPKEYRKQVAIAHRKTHNYCVVCLTKKSEEIHHAYYGNDVIGVSTFPTCYRCHQEICHSPINWIKNPSNPVWGNRNTDEFIIRLRLGYQLLYGGIKRYV
;
A
#
# COMPACT_ATOMS: atom_id res chain seq x y z
N MET A 1 61.62 -24.61 -49.78
CA MET A 1 60.57 -23.83 -50.47
C MET A 1 59.24 -24.26 -49.90
N VAL A 2 58.48 -23.33 -49.29
CA VAL A 2 57.01 -23.25 -49.10
C VAL A 2 56.79 -22.27 -47.93
N ARG A 3 56.36 -21.05 -48.27
CA ARG A 3 55.81 -20.06 -47.33
C ARG A 3 54.33 -20.37 -47.13
N ILE A 4 53.83 -20.34 -45.90
CA ILE A 4 52.39 -20.25 -45.63
C ILE A 4 52.14 -19.06 -44.69
N ASN A 5 51.51 -18.04 -45.25
CA ASN A 5 51.11 -16.80 -44.59
C ASN A 5 50.02 -17.09 -43.54
N ARG A 6 50.26 -16.72 -42.28
CA ARG A 6 49.19 -16.66 -41.26
C ARG A 6 48.47 -15.32 -41.37
N ALA A 7 47.30 -15.34 -41.99
CA ALA A 7 46.38 -14.21 -42.05
C ALA A 7 45.84 -13.88 -40.65
N ARG A 8 45.98 -12.60 -40.26
CA ARG A 8 45.51 -12.03 -38.99
C ARG A 8 44.01 -11.76 -39.10
N VAL A 9 43.19 -12.58 -38.44
CA VAL A 9 41.73 -12.37 -38.37
C VAL A 9 41.43 -11.15 -37.49
N LYS A 10 41.01 -10.05 -38.11
CA LYS A 10 40.44 -8.88 -37.42
C LYS A 10 39.05 -9.25 -36.89
N ARG A 11 38.90 -9.36 -35.56
CA ARG A 11 37.58 -9.45 -34.92
C ARG A 11 36.88 -8.10 -35.06
N LYS A 12 35.77 -8.06 -35.81
CA LYS A 12 34.87 -6.90 -35.88
C LYS A 12 34.30 -6.64 -34.48
N GLY A 13 34.46 -5.42 -33.98
CA GLY A 13 33.87 -4.98 -32.73
C GLY A 13 32.35 -5.10 -32.79
N SER A 14 31.81 -5.97 -31.96
CA SER A 14 30.39 -5.99 -31.64
C SER A 14 30.06 -4.71 -30.87
N ASN A 15 29.31 -3.81 -31.51
CA ASN A 15 28.62 -2.73 -30.82
C ASN A 15 27.60 -3.35 -29.87
N ILE A 16 28.03 -3.66 -28.65
CA ILE A 16 27.13 -3.97 -27.54
C ILE A 16 26.44 -2.65 -27.22
N THR A 17 25.26 -2.44 -27.82
CA THR A 17 24.33 -1.43 -27.34
C THR A 17 23.90 -1.87 -25.96
N ILE A 18 24.59 -1.37 -24.93
CA ILE A 18 24.16 -1.46 -23.54
C ILE A 18 22.79 -0.78 -23.53
N ARG A 19 21.72 -1.57 -23.54
CA ARG A 19 20.38 -1.08 -23.22
C ARG A 19 20.52 -0.50 -21.82
N LYS A 20 20.64 0.84 -21.73
CA LYS A 20 20.54 1.57 -20.47
C LYS A 20 19.33 1.00 -19.77
N SER A 21 19.56 0.26 -18.69
CA SER A 21 18.50 -0.17 -17.80
C SER A 21 17.73 1.10 -17.47
N ARG A 22 16.46 1.15 -17.88
CA ARG A 22 15.55 2.19 -17.44
C ARG A 22 15.52 2.05 -15.92
N LEU A 23 16.25 2.91 -15.22
CA LEU A 23 16.12 3.07 -13.78
C LEU A 23 14.62 3.18 -13.51
N PRO A 24 14.05 2.38 -12.59
CA PRO A 24 12.63 2.42 -12.32
C PRO A 24 12.24 3.87 -12.03
N ARG A 25 11.27 4.39 -12.80
CA ARG A 25 10.68 5.71 -12.58
C ARG A 25 10.36 5.81 -11.09
N GLN A 26 11.00 6.75 -10.38
CA GLN A 26 10.83 6.91 -8.95
C GLN A 26 9.33 7.10 -8.67
N LEU A 27 8.73 6.18 -7.93
CA LEU A 27 7.29 6.19 -7.66
C LEU A 27 6.98 7.27 -6.62
N ASN A 28 5.98 8.12 -6.91
CA ASN A 28 5.54 9.16 -5.98
C ASN A 28 4.53 8.59 -4.97
N TRP A 29 5.03 7.90 -3.95
CA TRP A 29 4.21 7.33 -2.87
C TRP A 29 3.44 8.37 -2.05
N ASN A 30 3.95 9.61 -2.00
CA ASN A 30 3.37 10.69 -1.21
C ASN A 30 2.09 11.24 -1.85
N ALA A 31 1.89 11.03 -3.15
CA ALA A 31 0.68 11.47 -3.85
C ALA A 31 -0.62 10.89 -3.23
N ARG A 32 -0.52 9.74 -2.56
CA ARG A 32 -1.65 9.04 -1.92
C ARG A 32 -2.34 9.87 -0.83
N TYR A 33 -1.63 10.78 -0.18
CA TYR A 33 -2.13 11.50 1.00
C TYR A 33 -2.72 12.88 0.68
N GLY A 34 -2.69 13.32 -0.58
CA GLY A 34 -3.23 14.62 -0.98
C GLY A 34 -2.64 15.80 -0.19
N ASN A 35 -3.50 16.69 0.29
CA ASN A 35 -3.09 17.84 1.10
C ASN A 35 -2.78 17.40 2.56
N PRO A 36 -1.55 17.62 3.08
CA PRO A 36 -1.18 17.15 4.42
C PRO A 36 -2.03 17.71 5.57
N LYS A 37 -2.52 18.94 5.46
CA LYS A 37 -3.33 19.59 6.51
C LYS A 37 -4.71 18.95 6.58
N GLU A 38 -5.36 18.73 5.45
CA GLU A 38 -6.65 18.05 5.38
C GLU A 38 -6.52 16.58 5.77
N TYR A 39 -5.45 15.91 5.34
CA TYR A 39 -5.15 14.54 5.76
C TYR A 39 -5.06 14.40 7.29
N ARG A 40 -4.31 15.29 7.96
CA ARG A 40 -4.21 15.30 9.43
C ARG A 40 -5.56 15.52 10.12
N LYS A 41 -6.44 16.37 9.56
CA LYS A 41 -7.79 16.56 10.10
C LYS A 41 -8.63 15.27 9.97
N GLN A 42 -8.58 14.61 8.81
CA GLN A 42 -9.29 13.35 8.59
C GLN A 42 -8.81 12.26 9.54
N VAL A 43 -7.49 12.12 9.70
CA VAL A 43 -6.86 11.22 10.68
C VAL A 43 -7.44 11.46 12.08
N ALA A 44 -7.43 12.71 12.54
CA ALA A 44 -7.93 13.05 13.87
C ALA A 44 -9.44 12.77 14.03
N ILE A 45 -10.25 13.00 12.99
CA ILE A 45 -11.69 12.66 13.00
C ILE A 45 -11.89 11.15 13.07
N ALA A 46 -11.15 10.36 12.29
CA ALA A 46 -11.24 8.91 12.26
C ALA A 46 -10.95 8.30 13.63
N HIS A 47 -9.86 8.69 14.28
CA HIS A 47 -9.53 8.23 15.63
C HIS A 47 -10.61 8.59 16.65
N ARG A 48 -11.12 9.83 16.64
CA ARG A 48 -12.18 10.24 17.56
C ARG A 48 -13.48 9.45 17.36
N LYS A 49 -13.87 9.17 16.11
CA LYS A 49 -15.08 8.42 15.80
C LYS A 49 -15.06 6.96 16.30
N THR A 50 -13.88 6.39 16.53
CA THR A 50 -13.77 5.03 17.08
C THR A 50 -13.37 5.02 18.56
N HIS A 51 -13.60 6.11 19.28
CA HIS A 51 -13.19 6.30 20.68
C HIS A 51 -11.69 6.05 20.91
N ASN A 52 -10.88 6.33 19.88
CA ASN A 52 -9.45 6.06 19.80
C ASN A 52 -9.08 4.58 19.94
N TYR A 53 -9.97 3.65 19.57
CA TYR A 53 -9.67 2.22 19.54
C TYR A 53 -9.42 1.72 18.12
N CYS A 54 -8.54 0.71 18.02
CA CYS A 54 -8.21 0.00 16.80
C CYS A 54 -9.41 -0.80 16.28
N VAL A 55 -9.82 -0.60 15.02
CA VAL A 55 -10.95 -1.33 14.42
C VAL A 55 -10.68 -2.82 14.19
N VAL A 56 -9.42 -3.23 14.19
CA VAL A 56 -9.05 -4.64 13.98
C VAL A 56 -9.19 -5.42 15.28
N CYS A 57 -8.48 -5.03 16.34
CA CYS A 57 -8.49 -5.79 17.59
C CYS A 57 -9.52 -5.31 18.62
N LEU A 58 -10.14 -4.14 18.41
CA LEU A 58 -11.17 -3.51 19.26
C LEU A 58 -10.74 -3.22 20.72
N THR A 59 -9.51 -3.54 21.10
CA THR A 59 -9.02 -3.51 22.48
C THR A 59 -7.91 -2.49 22.70
N LYS A 60 -7.01 -2.32 21.73
CA LYS A 60 -5.88 -1.40 21.83
C LYS A 60 -6.23 -0.02 21.29
N LYS A 61 -5.52 1.01 21.78
CA LYS A 61 -5.63 2.35 21.21
C LYS A 61 -5.17 2.36 19.76
N SER A 62 -5.90 3.10 18.92
CA SER A 62 -5.49 3.36 17.55
C SER A 62 -4.41 4.44 17.54
N GLU A 63 -3.37 4.21 16.75
CA GLU A 63 -2.16 5.05 16.65
C GLU A 63 -1.94 5.54 15.22
N GLU A 64 -2.45 4.79 14.24
CA GLU A 64 -2.22 5.02 12.82
C GLU A 64 -3.53 4.99 12.04
N ILE A 65 -3.50 5.59 10.84
CA ILE A 65 -4.53 5.38 9.82
C ILE A 65 -4.03 4.36 8.83
N HIS A 66 -4.87 3.37 8.60
CA HIS A 66 -4.71 2.34 7.60
C HIS A 66 -5.63 2.62 6.39
N HIS A 67 -5.06 2.59 5.20
CA HIS A 67 -5.79 2.69 3.93
C HIS A 67 -6.06 1.29 3.39
N ALA A 68 -7.34 0.92 3.31
CA ALA A 68 -7.74 -0.36 2.73
C ALA A 68 -7.64 -0.37 1.20
N TYR A 69 -7.69 0.79 0.56
CA TYR A 69 -7.38 1.04 -0.85
C TYR A 69 -7.15 2.55 -1.05
N TYR A 70 -6.49 2.93 -2.15
CA TYR A 70 -6.13 4.32 -2.43
C TYR A 70 -7.02 4.98 -3.49
N GLY A 71 -7.01 6.32 -3.54
CA GLY A 71 -7.67 7.11 -4.57
C GLY A 71 -9.06 7.63 -4.19
N ASN A 72 -9.61 7.21 -3.05
CA ASN A 72 -10.84 7.78 -2.48
C ASN A 72 -10.85 7.56 -0.96
N ASP A 73 -10.37 8.54 -0.21
CA ASP A 73 -10.21 8.45 1.25
C ASP A 73 -11.51 8.83 1.96
N VAL A 74 -12.20 7.83 2.49
CA VAL A 74 -13.49 7.94 3.18
C VAL A 74 -13.41 7.15 4.49
N ILE A 75 -13.55 7.88 5.60
CA ILE A 75 -13.45 7.33 6.96
C ILE A 75 -14.49 6.23 7.17
N GLY A 76 -14.06 5.06 7.62
CA GLY A 76 -14.93 3.90 7.88
C GLY A 76 -15.33 3.13 6.62
N VAL A 77 -14.86 3.53 5.44
CA VAL A 77 -15.13 2.87 4.16
C VAL A 77 -13.85 2.40 3.48
N SER A 78 -12.85 3.29 3.38
CA SER A 78 -11.53 3.04 2.80
C SER A 78 -10.37 3.40 3.73
N THR A 79 -10.61 4.22 4.77
CA THR A 79 -9.61 4.58 5.78
C THR A 79 -10.08 4.22 7.18
N PHE A 80 -9.19 3.61 7.97
CA PHE A 80 -9.52 2.98 9.25
C PHE A 80 -8.46 3.25 10.32
N PRO A 81 -8.84 3.62 11.55
CA PRO A 81 -7.89 3.79 12.65
C PRO A 81 -7.47 2.43 13.23
N THR A 82 -6.17 2.20 13.32
CA THR A 82 -5.57 0.94 13.76
C THR A 82 -4.47 1.17 14.78
N CYS A 83 -4.23 0.21 15.67
CA CYS A 83 -2.99 0.19 16.46
C CYS A 83 -1.82 -0.22 15.55
N TYR A 84 -0.60 0.16 15.95
CA TYR A 84 0.60 -0.09 15.16
C TYR A 84 0.75 -1.58 14.80
N ARG A 85 0.58 -2.47 15.80
CA ARG A 85 0.72 -3.91 15.61
C ARG A 85 -0.26 -4.47 14.57
N CYS A 86 -1.55 -4.12 14.68
CA CYS A 86 -2.54 -4.60 13.73
C CYS A 86 -2.32 -4.03 12.32
N HIS A 87 -1.83 -2.80 12.21
CA HIS A 87 -1.52 -2.22 10.90
C HIS A 87 -0.43 -3.03 10.19
N GLN A 88 0.69 -3.27 10.89
CA GLN A 88 1.84 -3.95 10.29
C GLN A 88 1.61 -5.45 10.10
N GLU A 89 1.11 -6.14 11.13
CA GLU A 89 1.03 -7.61 11.12
C GLU A 89 -0.23 -8.16 10.46
N ILE A 90 -1.35 -7.42 10.53
CA ILE A 90 -2.66 -7.94 10.08
C ILE A 90 -3.11 -7.24 8.80
N CYS A 91 -3.12 -5.90 8.78
CA CYS A 91 -3.68 -5.17 7.64
C CYS A 91 -2.80 -5.29 6.38
N HIS A 92 -1.49 -5.32 6.55
CA HIS A 92 -0.53 -5.56 5.47
C HIS A 92 -0.06 -7.02 5.37
N SER A 93 -0.73 -7.96 6.06
CA SER A 93 -0.41 -9.38 5.93
C SER A 93 -0.59 -9.84 4.47
N PRO A 94 0.20 -10.80 3.96
CA PRO A 94 0.04 -11.30 2.60
C PRO A 94 -1.34 -11.91 2.32
N ILE A 95 -2.04 -12.38 3.35
CA ILE A 95 -3.39 -12.93 3.23
C ILE A 95 -4.42 -11.81 3.02
N ASN A 96 -4.21 -10.65 3.64
CA ASN A 96 -5.16 -9.54 3.61
C ASN A 96 -4.80 -8.46 2.59
N TRP A 97 -3.57 -8.40 2.09
CA TRP A 97 -3.07 -7.31 1.24
C TRP A 97 -2.65 -7.78 -0.16
N ILE A 98 -3.36 -7.27 -1.16
CA ILE A 98 -3.11 -7.51 -2.58
C ILE A 98 -2.17 -6.42 -3.10
N LYS A 99 -0.99 -6.84 -3.58
CA LYS A 99 -0.06 -5.97 -4.30
C LYS A 99 -0.42 -5.93 -5.78
N ASN A 100 -0.40 -4.74 -6.38
CA ASN A 100 -0.59 -4.55 -7.81
C ASN A 100 0.73 -4.06 -8.45
N PRO A 101 1.51 -4.94 -9.10
CA PRO A 101 2.79 -4.58 -9.67
C PRO A 101 2.71 -3.58 -10.84
N SER A 102 1.59 -3.54 -11.57
CA SER A 102 1.41 -2.63 -12.72
C SER A 102 0.97 -1.23 -12.30
N ASN A 103 0.34 -1.10 -11.12
CA ASN A 103 0.01 0.19 -10.50
C ASN A 103 0.30 0.17 -9.00
N PRO A 104 1.58 0.18 -8.59
CA PRO A 104 1.96 0.00 -7.20
C PRO A 104 1.56 1.17 -6.29
N VAL A 105 1.40 2.38 -6.83
CA VAL A 105 1.04 3.57 -6.05
C VAL A 105 -0.45 3.56 -5.69
N TRP A 106 -1.34 3.17 -6.61
CA TRP A 106 -2.79 3.30 -6.42
C TRP A 106 -3.54 1.97 -6.39
N GLY A 107 -2.96 0.91 -6.93
CA GLY A 107 -3.63 -0.38 -7.14
C GLY A 107 -3.47 -1.38 -5.99
N ASN A 108 -2.62 -1.10 -5.00
CA ASN A 108 -2.52 -1.92 -3.81
C ASN A 108 -3.78 -1.73 -2.94
N ARG A 109 -4.28 -2.82 -2.37
CA ARG A 109 -5.51 -2.81 -1.57
C ARG A 109 -5.60 -4.03 -0.66
N ASN A 110 -6.51 -3.99 0.30
CA ASN A 110 -6.95 -5.19 0.98
C ASN A 110 -7.86 -6.07 0.12
N THR A 111 -7.94 -7.35 0.48
CA THR A 111 -8.98 -8.28 0.02
C THR A 111 -10.36 -7.76 0.43
N ASP A 112 -11.39 -8.13 -0.34
CA ASP A 112 -12.75 -7.65 -0.07
C ASP A 112 -13.28 -8.18 1.26
N GLU A 113 -12.92 -9.41 1.63
CA GLU A 113 -13.26 -10.01 2.93
C GLU A 113 -12.68 -9.20 4.09
N PHE A 114 -11.42 -8.76 3.97
CA PHE A 114 -10.80 -7.98 5.03
C PHE A 114 -11.34 -6.54 5.08
N ILE A 115 -11.69 -5.95 3.93
CA ILE A 115 -12.40 -4.65 3.87
C ILE A 115 -13.72 -4.73 4.63
N ILE A 116 -14.51 -5.80 4.43
CA ILE A 116 -15.77 -6.02 5.16
C ILE A 116 -15.49 -6.10 6.67
N ARG A 117 -14.44 -6.83 7.07
CA ARG A 117 -14.05 -6.95 8.49
C ARG A 117 -13.62 -5.61 9.12
N LEU A 118 -12.90 -4.76 8.38
CA LEU A 118 -12.53 -3.41 8.84
C LEU A 118 -13.76 -2.52 9.02
N ARG A 119 -14.70 -2.56 8.07
CA ARG A 119 -15.98 -1.84 8.13
C ARG A 119 -16.82 -2.27 9.33
N LEU A 120 -16.93 -3.58 9.58
CA LEU A 120 -17.62 -4.11 10.75
C LEU A 120 -16.98 -3.60 12.05
N GLY A 121 -15.66 -3.65 12.16
CA GLY A 121 -14.95 -3.14 13.34
C GLY A 121 -15.18 -1.64 13.57
N TYR A 122 -15.19 -0.85 12.49
CA TYR A 122 -15.54 0.56 12.55
C TYR A 122 -16.98 0.77 13.02
N GLN A 123 -17.94 0.04 12.47
CA GLN A 123 -19.36 0.13 12.85
C GLN A 123 -19.59 -0.20 14.32
N LEU A 124 -18.95 -1.25 14.84
CA LEU A 124 -19.04 -1.64 16.25
C LEU A 124 -18.55 -0.54 17.19
N LEU A 125 -17.47 0.16 16.82
CA LEU A 125 -16.90 1.24 17.64
C LEU A 125 -17.62 2.57 17.45
N TYR A 126 -18.09 2.90 16.24
CA TYR A 126 -18.72 4.19 15.93
C TYR A 126 -20.21 4.23 16.23
N GLY A 127 -20.95 3.18 15.83
CA GLY A 127 -22.41 3.14 15.92
C GLY A 127 -22.96 2.39 17.13
N GLY A 128 -22.11 1.66 17.85
CA GLY A 128 -22.53 0.68 18.85
C GLY A 128 -23.30 -0.50 18.23
N ILE A 129 -23.65 -1.49 19.05
CA ILE A 129 -24.58 -2.54 18.63
C ILE A 129 -25.98 -1.94 18.69
N LYS A 130 -26.65 -1.76 17.54
CA LYS A 130 -28.09 -1.51 17.52
C LYS A 130 -28.77 -2.72 18.14
N ARG A 131 -29.16 -2.64 19.41
CA ARG A 131 -30.10 -3.60 20.01
C ARG A 131 -31.44 -3.36 19.33
N TYR A 132 -31.87 -4.32 18.53
CA TYR A 132 -33.29 -4.44 18.21
C TYR A 132 -33.94 -4.91 19.51
N VAL A 133 -34.56 -3.97 20.22
CA VAL A 133 -35.47 -4.24 21.34
C VAL A 133 -36.87 -4.38 20.77
#